data_AF-A0A7S2B5R5-F1
#
_entry.id   AF-A0A7S2B5R5-F1
#
_cell.length_a   1.000
_cell.length_b   1.000
_cell.length_c   1.000
_cell.angle_alpha   90.00
_cell.angle_beta   90.00
_cell.angle_gamma   90.00
#
_symmetry.space_group_name_H-M   'P 1'
#
loop_
_entity.id
_entity.type
_entity.pdbx_description
1 polymer ?
#
loop_
_entity_poly.entity_id
_entity_poly.type
_entity_poly.pdbx_seq_one_letter_code
_entity_poly.pdbx_strand_id
1 'polypeptide(L)'
;EESLFASQAEIEQIATGLVAAGDVEGAAAALSEFSAAATAETLSRWTELFEFLLTKYHDGYSLASQTALTVDMRCLWYPMRWLKEVGFFKPQPPVEGSALEDAPPAPASYGASVASHVAVALVCVAAGFLVGQRATTTAPPLTRRKGYSTIVDVSSPATTTTAHRIQSLRI
;
A
#
# COMPACT_ATOMS: atom_id res chain seq x y z
N GLU A 1 8.68 -13.10 -16.92
CA GLU A 1 9.29 -13.75 -15.74
C GLU A 1 10.78 -13.97 -15.94
N GLU A 2 11.20 -14.52 -17.07
CA GLU A 2 12.62 -14.82 -17.39
C GLU A 2 13.58 -13.61 -17.29
N SER A 3 13.13 -12.40 -17.61
CA SER A 3 13.97 -11.20 -17.53
C SER A 3 14.29 -10.73 -16.11
N LEU A 4 13.47 -11.10 -15.11
CA LEU A 4 13.62 -10.61 -13.73
C LEU A 4 14.82 -11.25 -13.03
N PHE A 5 15.06 -12.54 -13.32
CA PHE A 5 16.10 -13.35 -12.69
C PHE A 5 17.35 -13.51 -13.57
N ALA A 6 17.38 -12.87 -14.75
CA ALA A 6 18.50 -12.99 -15.68
C ALA A 6 19.84 -12.54 -15.09
N SER A 7 19.83 -11.54 -14.19
CA SER A 7 21.02 -11.02 -13.51
C SER A 7 21.37 -11.75 -12.20
N GLN A 8 20.57 -12.73 -11.76
CA GLN A 8 20.80 -13.40 -10.48
C GLN A 8 22.14 -14.13 -10.47
N ALA A 9 22.48 -14.85 -11.55
CA ALA A 9 23.74 -15.57 -11.66
C ALA A 9 24.96 -14.63 -11.58
N GLU A 10 24.85 -13.41 -12.11
CA GLU A 10 25.90 -12.40 -12.06
C GLU A 10 26.08 -11.85 -10.64
N ILE A 11 24.98 -11.54 -9.95
CA ILE A 11 25.00 -11.08 -8.54
C ILE A 11 25.57 -12.17 -7.61
N GLU A 12 25.21 -13.44 -7.82
CA GLU A 12 25.75 -14.56 -7.04
C GLU A 12 27.26 -14.73 -7.27
N GLN A 13 27.74 -14.51 -8.50
CA GLN A 13 29.16 -14.54 -8.81
C GLN A 13 29.90 -13.37 -8.13
N ILE A 14 29.33 -12.16 -8.13
CA ILE A 14 29.88 -10.99 -7.42
C ILE A 14 29.94 -11.26 -5.92
N ALA A 15 28.85 -11.75 -5.32
CA ALA A 15 28.77 -12.07 -3.91
C ALA A 15 29.82 -13.12 -3.51
N THR A 16 30.00 -14.16 -4.33
CA THR A 16 31.03 -15.19 -4.11
C THR A 16 32.44 -14.59 -4.16
N GLY A 17 32.70 -13.66 -5.09
CA GLY A 17 33.97 -12.95 -5.18
C GLY A 17 34.25 -12.08 -3.96
N LEU A 18 33.23 -11.38 -3.44
CA LEU A 18 33.34 -10.56 -2.23
C LEU A 18 33.60 -11.41 -0.98
N VAL A 19 32.91 -12.54 -0.83
CA VAL A 19 33.19 -13.49 0.25
C VAL A 19 34.61 -14.04 0.17
N ALA A 20 35.10 -14.39 -1.02
CA ALA A 20 36.47 -14.86 -1.21
C ALA A 20 37.52 -13.79 -0.87
N ALA A 21 37.18 -12.51 -1.03
CA ALA A 21 38.00 -11.37 -0.62
C ALA A 21 37.89 -11.03 0.89
N GLY A 22 37.05 -11.74 1.65
CA GLY A 22 36.78 -11.51 3.07
C GLY A 22 35.73 -10.42 3.36
N ASP A 23 35.10 -9.86 2.32
CA ASP A 23 34.06 -8.84 2.43
C ASP A 23 32.65 -9.48 2.46
N VAL A 24 32.31 -10.04 3.61
CA VAL A 24 30.99 -10.67 3.82
C VAL A 24 29.87 -9.63 3.86
N GLU A 25 30.16 -8.42 4.34
CA GLU A 25 29.17 -7.35 4.46
C GLU A 25 28.79 -6.80 3.07
N GLY A 26 29.78 -6.60 2.19
CA GLY A 26 29.54 -6.24 0.79
C GLY A 26 28.77 -7.31 0.02
N ALA A 27 29.07 -8.60 0.26
CA ALA A 27 28.32 -9.70 -0.35
C ALA A 27 26.84 -9.71 0.10
N ALA A 28 26.58 -9.51 1.40
CA ALA A 28 25.24 -9.44 1.94
C ALA A 28 24.48 -8.21 1.41
N ALA A 29 25.15 -7.07 1.26
CA ALA A 29 24.58 -5.86 0.69
C ALA A 29 24.16 -6.07 -0.77
N ALA A 30 25.03 -6.66 -1.60
CA ALA A 30 24.74 -6.94 -3.01
C ALA A 30 23.52 -7.87 -3.19
N LEU A 31 23.44 -8.95 -2.41
CA LEU A 31 22.30 -9.88 -2.45
C LEU A 31 21.01 -9.24 -1.93
N SER A 32 21.12 -8.40 -0.90
CA SER A 32 19.97 -7.69 -0.32
C SER A 32 19.41 -6.64 -1.28
N GLU A 33 20.29 -5.89 -1.94
CA GLU A 33 19.91 -4.89 -2.94
C GLU A 33 19.21 -5.54 -4.14
N PHE A 34 19.76 -6.65 -4.66
CA PHE A 34 19.10 -7.43 -5.70
C PHE A 34 17.72 -7.93 -5.27
N SER A 35 17.60 -8.50 -4.07
CA SER A 35 16.32 -9.01 -3.54
C SER A 35 15.28 -7.89 -3.38
N ALA A 36 15.70 -6.72 -2.90
CA ALA A 36 14.85 -5.55 -2.77
C ALA A 36 14.36 -5.05 -4.14
N ALA A 37 15.26 -4.95 -5.11
CA ALA A 37 14.93 -4.52 -6.48
C ALA A 37 13.97 -5.51 -7.17
N ALA A 38 14.26 -6.82 -7.09
CA ALA A 38 13.41 -7.86 -7.67
C ALA A 38 12.00 -7.86 -7.05
N THR A 39 11.90 -7.65 -5.74
CA THR A 39 10.63 -7.54 -5.04
C THR A 39 9.85 -6.31 -5.49
N ALA A 40 10.51 -5.16 -5.59
CA ALA A 40 9.87 -3.90 -6.01
C ALA A 40 9.31 -4.01 -7.44
N GLU A 41 10.09 -4.55 -8.37
CA GLU A 41 9.67 -4.78 -9.77
C GLU A 41 8.50 -5.78 -9.84
N THR A 42 8.58 -6.88 -9.08
CA THR A 42 7.49 -7.87 -9.02
C THR A 42 6.20 -7.24 -8.50
N LEU A 43 6.28 -6.43 -7.45
CA LEU A 43 5.14 -5.73 -6.89
C LEU A 43 4.53 -4.73 -7.87
N SER A 44 5.38 -3.98 -8.60
CA SER A 44 4.92 -3.06 -9.65
C SER A 44 4.12 -3.80 -10.71
N ARG A 45 4.67 -4.89 -11.26
CA ARG A 45 3.99 -5.69 -12.30
C ARG A 45 2.71 -6.34 -11.81
N TRP A 46 2.67 -6.80 -10.56
CA TRP A 46 1.45 -7.33 -9.96
C TRP A 46 0.37 -6.27 -9.82
N THR A 47 0.77 -5.05 -9.46
CA THR A 47 -0.15 -3.92 -9.35
C THR A 47 -0.71 -3.55 -10.72
N GLU A 48 0.14 -3.43 -11.73
CA GLU A 48 -0.28 -3.19 -13.12
C GLU A 48 -1.22 -4.28 -13.64
N LEU A 49 -0.91 -5.55 -13.36
CA LEU A 49 -1.78 -6.67 -13.73
C LEU A 49 -3.13 -6.58 -13.03
N PHE A 50 -3.14 -6.27 -11.74
CA PHE A 50 -4.37 -6.13 -10.97
C PHE A 50 -5.25 -5.00 -11.51
N GLU A 51 -4.67 -3.83 -11.78
CA GLU A 51 -5.37 -2.72 -12.41
C GLU A 51 -5.92 -3.09 -13.79
N PHE A 52 -5.13 -3.78 -14.60
CA PHE A 52 -5.56 -4.29 -15.91
C PHE A 52 -6.72 -5.28 -15.79
N LEU A 53 -6.69 -6.18 -14.82
CA LEU A 53 -7.76 -7.15 -14.59
C LEU A 53 -9.04 -6.45 -14.16
N LEU A 54 -8.96 -5.50 -13.24
CA LEU A 54 -10.13 -4.71 -12.81
C LEU A 54 -10.73 -3.95 -13.99
N THR A 55 -9.92 -3.24 -14.76
CA THR A 55 -10.43 -2.44 -15.90
C THR A 55 -10.93 -3.29 -17.05
N LYS A 56 -10.30 -4.44 -17.33
CA LYS A 56 -10.72 -5.30 -18.43
C LYS A 56 -11.93 -6.14 -18.07
N TYR A 57 -12.02 -6.62 -16.84
CA TYR A 57 -13.04 -7.55 -16.36
C TYR A 57 -13.82 -6.94 -15.20
N HIS A 58 -14.82 -6.12 -15.53
CA HIS A 58 -15.71 -5.51 -14.55
C HIS A 58 -16.98 -6.34 -14.40
N ASP A 59 -17.22 -6.88 -13.21
CA ASP A 59 -18.53 -7.41 -12.77
C ASP A 59 -19.27 -8.29 -13.81
N GLY A 60 -18.57 -9.25 -14.40
CA GLY A 60 -19.15 -10.13 -15.41
C GLY A 60 -19.24 -9.51 -16.82
N TYR A 61 -18.48 -8.45 -17.10
CA TYR A 61 -18.29 -7.88 -18.43
C TYR A 61 -16.80 -7.82 -18.78
N SER A 62 -16.44 -8.21 -19.99
CA SER A 62 -15.12 -7.98 -20.57
C SER A 62 -15.17 -6.82 -21.56
N LEU A 63 -14.24 -5.87 -21.43
CA LEU A 63 -14.06 -4.85 -22.46
C LEU A 63 -13.43 -5.48 -23.71
N ALA A 64 -14.10 -5.38 -24.86
CA ALA A 64 -13.66 -6.01 -26.10
C ALA A 64 -12.40 -5.35 -26.68
N SER A 65 -12.22 -4.05 -26.46
CA SER A 65 -11.01 -3.31 -26.81
C SER A 65 -10.80 -2.12 -25.88
N GLN A 66 -9.60 -1.98 -25.31
CA GLN A 66 -9.21 -0.84 -24.46
C GLN A 66 -8.80 0.40 -25.26
N THR A 67 -8.53 0.26 -26.55
CA THR A 67 -7.98 1.33 -27.41
C THR A 67 -8.94 1.80 -28.51
N ALA A 68 -10.14 1.23 -28.60
CA ALA A 68 -11.14 1.63 -29.58
C ALA A 68 -11.85 2.93 -29.18
N LEU A 69 -12.22 3.74 -30.18
CA LEU A 69 -12.95 5.00 -29.99
C LEU A 69 -14.36 4.78 -29.39
N THR A 70 -14.89 3.56 -29.52
CA THR A 70 -16.18 3.13 -28.99
C THR A 70 -15.97 2.05 -27.95
N VAL A 71 -16.55 2.26 -26.76
CA VAL A 71 -16.54 1.30 -25.65
C VAL A 71 -17.50 0.15 -25.99
N ASP A 72 -16.96 -1.03 -26.31
CA ASP A 72 -17.74 -2.25 -26.53
C ASP A 72 -17.50 -3.22 -25.35
N MET A 73 -18.58 -3.58 -24.65
CA MET A 73 -18.56 -4.46 -23.48
C MET A 73 -19.28 -5.77 -23.80
N ARG A 74 -18.60 -6.89 -23.59
CA ARG A 74 -19.19 -8.23 -23.72
C ARG A 74 -19.53 -8.79 -22.35
N CYS A 75 -20.77 -9.23 -22.16
CA CYS A 75 -21.17 -9.89 -20.93
C CYS A 75 -20.54 -11.30 -20.85
N LEU A 76 -19.66 -11.49 -19.88
CA LEU A 76 -19.20 -12.78 -19.38
C LEU A 76 -20.30 -13.36 -18.50
N TRP A 77 -21.31 -13.94 -19.14
CA TRP A 77 -22.37 -14.64 -18.43
C TRP A 77 -21.79 -15.74 -17.55
N TYR A 78 -22.24 -15.81 -16.30
CA TYR A 78 -21.97 -16.96 -15.46
C TYR A 78 -22.58 -18.22 -16.08
N PRO A 79 -21.87 -19.37 -16.06
CA PRO A 79 -22.45 -20.62 -16.52
C PRO A 79 -23.76 -20.93 -15.81
N MET A 80 -24.77 -21.36 -16.57
CA MET A 80 -26.12 -21.64 -16.04
C MET A 80 -26.12 -22.64 -14.87
N ARG A 81 -25.18 -23.60 -14.85
CA ARG A 81 -25.01 -24.54 -13.74
C ARG A 81 -24.65 -23.82 -12.43
N TRP A 82 -23.69 -22.90 -12.48
CA TRP A 82 -23.25 -22.15 -11.30
C TRP A 82 -24.38 -21.27 -10.75
N LEU A 83 -25.12 -20.56 -11.61
CA LEU A 83 -26.28 -19.75 -11.22
C LEU A 83 -27.37 -20.58 -10.51
N LYS A 84 -27.58 -21.83 -10.95
CA LYS A 84 -28.50 -22.76 -10.29
C LYS A 84 -27.98 -23.21 -8.92
N GLU A 85 -26.69 -23.51 -8.80
CA GLU A 85 -26.05 -23.97 -7.56
C GLU A 85 -26.05 -22.89 -6.48
N VAL A 86 -25.73 -21.64 -6.82
CA VAL A 86 -25.77 -20.51 -5.86
C VAL A 86 -27.19 -20.04 -5.55
N GLY A 87 -28.21 -20.66 -6.16
CA GLY A 87 -29.60 -20.34 -5.91
C GLY A 87 -30.02 -18.96 -6.42
N PHE A 88 -29.36 -18.43 -7.46
CA PHE A 88 -29.69 -17.14 -8.06
C PHE A 88 -31.18 -17.04 -8.45
N PHE A 89 -31.76 -18.14 -8.90
CA PHE A 89 -33.17 -18.23 -9.30
C PHE A 89 -34.12 -18.62 -8.16
N LYS A 90 -33.62 -18.82 -6.93
CA LYS A 90 -34.51 -19.11 -5.80
C LYS A 90 -35.28 -17.84 -5.46
N PRO A 91 -36.61 -17.91 -5.30
CA PRO A 91 -37.38 -16.78 -4.81
C PRO A 91 -36.80 -16.35 -3.47
N GLN A 92 -36.39 -15.09 -3.36
CA GLN A 92 -36.09 -14.52 -2.06
C GLN A 92 -37.38 -14.56 -1.24
N PRO A 93 -37.33 -14.97 0.05
CA PRO A 93 -38.48 -14.77 0.91
C PRO A 93 -38.82 -13.28 0.90
N PRO A 94 -40.11 -12.90 1.01
CA PRO A 94 -40.48 -11.51 1.16
C PRO A 94 -39.62 -10.88 2.23
N VAL A 95 -38.89 -9.80 1.88
CA VAL A 95 -38.14 -9.04 2.88
C VAL A 95 -39.21 -8.39 3.76
N GLU A 96 -39.45 -8.96 4.94
CA GLU A 96 -40.31 -8.35 5.94
C GLU A 96 -39.71 -6.98 6.30
N GLY A 97 -40.27 -5.93 5.71
CA GLY A 97 -39.72 -4.57 5.79
C GLY A 97 -40.12 -3.60 4.68
N SER A 98 -40.82 -4.03 3.61
CA SER A 98 -41.41 -3.10 2.63
C SER A 98 -42.88 -2.75 2.90
N ALA A 99 -43.47 -3.28 3.97
CA ALA A 99 -44.75 -2.81 4.50
C ALA A 99 -44.46 -1.92 5.71
N LEU A 100 -44.52 -0.62 5.47
CA LEU A 100 -44.44 0.43 6.48
C LEU A 100 -45.81 0.53 7.18
N GLU A 101 -46.22 -0.49 7.91
CA GLU A 101 -47.38 -0.46 8.81
C GLU A 101 -47.40 -1.79 9.60
N ASP A 102 -47.50 -1.71 10.93
CA ASP A 102 -47.55 -2.82 11.89
C ASP A 102 -46.24 -3.54 12.29
N ALA A 103 -45.23 -2.78 12.71
CA ALA A 103 -44.09 -3.35 13.44
C ALA A 103 -44.45 -3.71 14.90
N PRO A 104 -44.29 -4.97 15.37
CA PRO A 104 -44.26 -5.29 16.80
C PRO A 104 -43.04 -4.65 17.48
N PRO A 105 -43.06 -4.38 18.80
CA PRO A 105 -41.94 -3.73 19.48
C PRO A 105 -40.66 -4.56 19.30
N ALA A 106 -39.62 -3.93 18.75
CA ALA A 106 -38.36 -4.56 18.41
C ALA A 106 -37.75 -5.32 19.61
N PRO A 107 -37.17 -6.53 19.40
CA PRO A 107 -36.42 -7.18 20.46
C PRO A 107 -35.17 -6.35 20.80
N ALA A 108 -34.96 -6.14 22.10
CA ALA A 108 -33.94 -5.28 22.71
C ALA A 108 -32.46 -5.69 22.43
N SER A 109 -32.17 -6.48 21.40
CA SER A 109 -30.87 -7.12 21.18
C SER A 109 -29.87 -6.26 20.37
N TYR A 110 -30.32 -5.26 19.61
CA TYR A 110 -29.41 -4.40 18.83
C TYR A 110 -28.61 -3.42 19.70
N GLY A 111 -29.19 -2.91 20.79
CA GLY A 111 -28.49 -1.98 21.70
C GLY A 111 -27.34 -2.64 22.47
N ALA A 112 -27.47 -3.92 22.79
CA ALA A 112 -26.45 -4.69 23.52
C ALA A 112 -25.20 -4.98 22.66
N SER A 113 -25.37 -5.17 21.34
CA SER A 113 -24.26 -5.45 20.43
C SER A 113 -23.39 -4.22 20.19
N VAL A 114 -23.99 -3.03 20.00
CA VAL A 114 -23.20 -1.80 19.76
C VAL A 114 -22.45 -1.38 21.03
N ALA A 115 -23.06 -1.52 22.21
CA ALA A 115 -22.43 -1.20 23.49
C ALA A 115 -21.18 -2.03 23.78
N SER A 116 -21.15 -3.32 23.39
CA SER A 116 -19.99 -4.18 23.62
C SER A 116 -18.78 -3.76 22.76
N HIS A 117 -19.00 -3.42 21.49
CA HIS A 117 -17.93 -2.98 20.59
C HIS A 117 -17.34 -1.64 21.03
N VAL A 118 -18.18 -0.71 21.47
CA VAL A 118 -17.73 0.60 21.99
C VAL A 118 -16.92 0.42 23.29
N ALA A 119 -17.36 -0.45 24.19
CA ALA A 119 -16.63 -0.73 25.44
C ALA A 119 -15.23 -1.31 25.17
N VAL A 120 -15.12 -2.27 24.24
CA VAL A 120 -13.82 -2.88 23.87
C VAL A 120 -12.89 -1.83 23.26
N ALA A 121 -13.39 -0.99 22.34
CA ALA A 121 -12.59 0.08 21.74
C ALA A 121 -12.04 1.06 22.80
N LEU A 122 -12.87 1.45 23.77
CA LEU A 122 -12.44 2.33 24.86
C LEU A 122 -11.40 1.69 25.77
N VAL A 123 -11.51 0.39 26.06
CA VAL A 123 -10.51 -0.33 26.86
C VAL A 123 -9.17 -0.40 26.11
N CYS A 124 -9.17 -0.67 24.81
CA CYS A 124 -7.94 -0.69 24.01
C CYS A 124 -7.25 0.68 23.97
N VAL A 125 -8.01 1.76 23.80
CA VAL A 125 -7.48 3.13 23.81
C VAL A 125 -6.92 3.49 25.19
N ALA A 126 -7.63 3.18 26.27
CA ALA A 126 -7.18 3.46 27.63
C ALA A 126 -5.90 2.66 27.99
N ALA A 127 -5.83 1.39 27.61
CA ALA A 127 -4.63 0.57 27.81
C ALA A 127 -3.44 1.12 27.03
N GLY A 128 -3.63 1.49 25.75
CA GLY A 128 -2.58 2.11 24.93
C GLY A 128 -2.08 3.43 25.53
N PHE A 129 -2.99 4.26 26.04
CA PHE A 129 -2.64 5.54 26.66
C PHE A 129 -1.84 5.35 27.96
N LEU A 130 -2.23 4.41 28.83
CA LEU A 130 -1.52 4.11 30.08
C LEU A 130 -0.11 3.53 29.84
N VAL A 131 0.03 2.65 28.85
CA VAL A 131 1.35 2.13 28.44
C VAL A 131 2.22 3.26 27.88
N GLY A 132 1.65 4.14 27.06
CA GLY A 132 2.33 5.31 26.50
C GLY A 132 2.87 6.25 27.58
N GLN A 133 2.05 6.58 28.59
CA GLN A 133 2.50 7.44 29.69
C GLN A 133 3.66 6.82 30.49
N ARG A 134 3.63 5.51 30.75
CA ARG A 134 4.73 4.81 31.44
C ARG A 134 6.03 4.80 30.63
N ALA A 135 5.95 4.61 29.30
CA ALA A 135 7.11 4.65 28.42
C ALA A 135 7.77 6.05 28.39
N THR A 136 6.98 7.12 28.47
CA THR A 136 7.52 8.50 28.52
C THR A 136 8.21 8.84 29.85
N THR A 137 7.88 8.16 30.95
CA THR A 137 8.54 8.37 32.25
C THR A 137 9.89 7.67 32.36
N THR A 138 10.13 6.61 31.59
CA THR A 138 11.40 5.84 31.62
C THR A 138 12.38 6.26 30.53
N ALA A 139 11.98 7.12 29.59
CA ALA A 139 12.87 7.63 28.56
C ALA A 139 13.93 8.55 29.21
N PRO A 140 15.24 8.25 29.12
CA PRO A 140 16.26 9.19 29.54
C PRO A 140 16.15 10.47 28.69
N PRO A 141 16.45 11.65 29.26
CA PRO A 141 16.36 12.91 28.53
C PRO A 141 17.22 12.81 27.27
N LEU A 142 16.61 13.05 26.11
CA LEU A 142 17.32 13.16 24.84
C LEU A 142 18.35 14.29 24.99
N THR A 143 19.62 13.91 25.19
CA THR A 143 20.71 14.87 25.16
C THR A 143 20.75 15.46 23.76
N ARG A 144 20.41 16.74 23.68
CA ARG A 144 20.44 17.55 22.47
C ARG A 144 21.84 17.47 21.85
N ARG A 145 21.99 16.68 20.78
CA ARG A 145 23.21 16.63 19.97
C ARG A 145 23.41 18.03 19.36
N LYS A 146 24.44 18.77 19.81
CA LYS A 146 24.88 20.02 19.18
C LYS A 146 25.27 19.68 17.73
N GLY A 147 24.54 20.18 16.74
CA GLY A 147 24.97 20.02 15.34
C GLY A 147 23.95 20.33 14.25
N TYR A 148 22.64 20.23 14.49
CA TYR A 148 21.65 20.54 13.46
C TYR A 148 20.84 21.79 13.84
N SER A 149 21.36 22.96 13.48
CA SER A 149 20.52 24.14 13.25
C SER A 149 21.13 24.99 12.14
N THR A 150 20.77 24.66 10.91
CA THR A 150 20.61 25.64 9.84
C THR A 150 19.43 25.17 9.01
N ILE A 151 18.23 25.54 9.46
CA ILE A 151 17.09 25.61 8.55
C ILE A 151 17.43 26.78 7.61
N VAL A 152 17.73 26.46 6.36
CA VAL A 152 17.83 27.49 5.32
C VAL A 152 16.38 27.84 4.98
N ASP A 153 15.93 29.01 5.44
CA ASP A 153 14.64 29.56 5.04
C ASP A 153 14.67 29.85 3.53
N VAL A 154 14.00 29.00 2.75
CA VAL A 154 13.71 29.26 1.33
C VAL A 154 12.39 30.01 1.28
N SER A 155 12.45 31.32 1.49
CA SER A 155 11.40 32.26 1.11
C SER A 155 12.05 33.57 0.65
N SER A 156 12.15 33.72 -0.67
CA SER A 156 12.57 34.94 -1.38
C SER A 156 11.49 36.04 -1.23
N PRO A 157 11.77 37.36 -1.37
CA PRO A 157 12.34 37.90 -2.62
C PRO A 157 13.28 39.13 -2.53
N ALA A 158 14.07 39.24 -3.61
CA ALA A 158 14.52 40.44 -4.30
C ALA A 158 15.73 41.28 -3.80
N THR A 159 16.63 41.45 -4.78
CA THR A 159 17.51 42.62 -5.06
C THR A 159 18.63 42.96 -4.09
N THR A 160 19.88 42.80 -4.56
CA THR A 160 20.88 43.89 -4.67
C THR A 160 22.11 43.44 -5.48
N THR A 161 22.22 44.01 -6.68
CA THR A 161 23.42 44.49 -7.38
C THR A 161 24.74 44.42 -6.62
N THR A 162 25.82 43.87 -7.21
CA THR A 162 27.14 44.54 -7.42
C THR A 162 28.23 43.53 -7.82
N ALA A 163 28.61 43.66 -9.10
CA ALA A 163 29.95 43.63 -9.71
C ALA A 163 31.13 42.76 -9.17
N HIS A 164 31.79 42.19 -10.20
CA HIS A 164 33.24 42.12 -10.46
C HIS A 164 33.96 40.75 -10.43
N ARG A 165 34.53 40.47 -11.63
CA ARG A 165 35.89 39.94 -11.90
C ARG A 165 36.01 38.44 -12.20
N ILE A 166 35.79 38.11 -13.47
CA ILE A 166 36.32 36.90 -14.11
C ILE A 166 37.81 37.11 -14.35
N GLN A 167 38.66 36.36 -13.66
CA GLN A 167 40.03 36.11 -14.09
C GLN A 167 40.08 34.73 -14.74
N SER A 168 40.34 34.76 -16.05
CA SER A 168 40.74 33.65 -16.88
C SER A 168 42.08 33.08 -16.43
N LEU A 169 42.19 31.75 -16.30
CA LEU A 169 43.45 31.03 -16.41
C LEU A 169 43.18 29.64 -16.98
N ARG A 170 43.41 29.52 -18.29
CA ARG A 170 43.69 28.27 -19.00
C ARG A 170 45.14 27.88 -18.72
N ILE A 171 45.37 26.61 -18.39
CA ILE A 171 46.48 25.82 -18.93
C ILE A 171 45.88 24.47 -19.29
#